data_AF-A0A9X8VBL0-F1
#
_entry.id   AF-A0A9X8VBL0-F1
#
_cell.length_a   1.000
_cell.length_b   1.000
_cell.length_c   1.000
_cell.angle_alpha   90.00
_cell.angle_beta   90.00
_cell.angle_gamma   90.00
#
_symmetry.space_group_name_H-M   'P 1'
#
loop_
_entity.id
_entity.type
_entity.pdbx_description
1 polymer ?
#
loop_
_entity_poly.entity_id
_entity_poly.type
_entity_poly.pdbx_seq_one_letter_code
_entity_poly.pdbx_strand_id
1 'polypeptide(L)' 'FKALYPQVRCYFDFLDARMVAVDTQRQTFVLALLKTLTPNCPAGRRFSGRFWREGDDVTTFIFC' A
#
# COMPACT_ATOMS: atom_id res chain seq x y z
N PHE A 1 4.01 3.74 2.15
CA PHE A 1 4.96 4.39 3.07
C PHE A 1 4.43 4.54 4.50
N LYS A 2 3.52 5.50 4.77
CA LYS A 2 3.07 5.89 6.13
C LYS A 2 2.68 4.71 7.03
N ALA A 3 1.89 3.76 6.51
CA ALA A 3 1.43 2.60 7.28
C ALA A 3 2.56 1.63 7.70
N LEU A 4 3.65 1.56 6.94
CA LEU A 4 4.73 0.58 7.13
C LEU A 4 5.96 1.18 7.81
N TYR A 5 6.23 2.48 7.60
CA TYR A 5 7.45 3.14 8.08
C TYR A 5 7.73 2.94 9.59
N PRO A 6 6.73 3.01 10.50
CA PRO A 6 6.98 2.77 11.92
C PRO A 6 7.57 1.38 12.23
N GLN A 7 7.25 0.38 11.41
CA GLN A 7 7.67 -1.01 11.59
C GLN A 7 8.98 -1.32 10.83
N VAL A 8 9.13 -0.81 9.61
CA VAL A 8 10.29 -1.13 8.76
C VAL A 8 11.49 -0.21 9.01
N ARG A 9 11.25 1.05 9.41
CA ARG A 9 12.26 2.08 9.70
C ARG A 9 13.33 2.26 8.62
N CYS A 10 12.98 1.94 7.38
CA CYS A 10 13.84 2.12 6.21
C CYS A 10 13.09 2.93 5.15
N TYR A 11 13.85 3.63 4.31
CA TYR A 11 13.29 4.33 3.17
C TYR A 11 12.84 3.34 2.09
N PHE A 12 11.68 3.63 1.51
CA PHE A 12 11.17 2.96 0.31
C PHE A 12 10.15 3.86 -0.38
N ASP A 13 10.01 3.72 -1.69
CA ASP A 13 9.20 4.63 -2.50
C ASP A 13 8.30 3.89 -3.52
N PHE A 14 7.87 4.61 -4.55
CA PHE A 14 7.00 4.11 -5.61
C PHE A 14 7.65 3.02 -6.48
N LEU A 15 8.98 2.93 -6.53
CA LEU A 15 9.70 1.87 -7.24
C LEU A 15 9.75 0.56 -6.43
N ASP A 16 9.47 0.64 -5.14
CA ASP A 16 9.54 -0.50 -4.22
C ASP A 16 8.19 -1.18 -3.97
N ALA A 17 7.11 -0.61 -4.50
CA ALA A 17 5.76 -1.16 -4.39
C ALA A 17 4.93 -0.86 -5.64
N ARG A 18 4.09 -1.81 -6.05
CA ARG A 18 3.16 -1.62 -7.17
C ARG A 18 1.72 -1.86 -6.75
N MET A 19 0.80 -1.21 -7.43
CA MET A 19 -0.61 -1.53 -7.36
C MET A 19 -0.89 -2.78 -8.20
N VAL A 20 -1.52 -3.79 -7.61
CA VAL A 20 -1.80 -5.09 -8.27
C VAL A 20 -3.29 -5.35 -8.47
N ALA A 21 -4.15 -4.63 -7.77
CA ALA A 21 -5.59 -4.66 -7.98
C ALA A 21 -6.21 -3.32 -7.54
N VAL A 22 -7.26 -2.91 -8.26
CA VAL A 22 -8.15 -1.81 -7.89
C VAL A 22 -9.56 -2.22 -8.24
N ASP A 23 -10.46 -2.06 -7.28
CA ASP A 23 -11.90 -2.21 -7.49
C ASP A 23 -12.55 -0.86 -7.16
N THR A 24 -13.06 -0.20 -8.19
CA THR A 24 -13.68 1.12 -8.07
C THR A 24 -15.09 1.06 -7.52
N GLN A 25 -15.81 -0.06 -7.71
CA GLN A 25 -17.14 -0.24 -7.13
C GLN A 25 -17.06 -0.47 -5.64
N ARG A 26 -16.11 -1.28 -5.19
CA ARG A 26 -15.86 -1.57 -3.77
C ARG A 26 -14.96 -0.54 -3.09
N GLN A 27 -14.39 0.37 -3.87
CA GLN A 27 -13.41 1.37 -3.45
C GLN A 27 -12.23 0.75 -2.68
N THR A 28 -11.69 -0.34 -3.21
CA THR A 28 -10.55 -1.06 -2.64
C THR A 28 -9.36 -1.10 -3.59
N PHE A 29 -8.16 -1.23 -3.03
CA PHE A 29 -6.94 -1.44 -3.79
C PHE A 29 -6.03 -2.44 -3.07
N VAL A 30 -5.10 -3.04 -3.82
CA VAL A 30 -4.06 -3.90 -3.27
C VAL A 30 -2.70 -3.44 -3.79
N LEU A 31 -1.76 -3.25 -2.87
CA LEU A 31 -0.35 -3.01 -3.18
C LEU A 31 0.46 -4.29 -2.95
N ALA A 32 1.53 -4.48 -3.72
CA ALA A 32 2.52 -5.52 -3.49
C ALA A 32 3.93 -4.92 -3.43
N LEU A 33 4.74 -5.37 -2.47
CA LEU A 33 6.15 -5.00 -2.42
C LEU A 33 6.94 -5.64 -3.57
N LEU A 34 7.86 -4.88 -4.15
CA LEU A 34 8.76 -5.32 -5.20
C LEU A 34 10.13 -5.74 -4.65
N LYS A 35 10.49 -5.25 -3.45
CA LYS A 35 11.68 -5.67 -2.71
C LYS A 35 11.34 -6.07 -1.27
N THR A 36 12.20 -6.86 -0.67
CA THR A 36 12.15 -7.15 0.76
C THR A 36 12.63 -5.92 1.53
N LEU A 37 11.78 -5.37 2.39
CA LEU A 37 12.13 -4.24 3.27
C LEU A 37 12.70 -4.72 4.60
N THR A 38 12.07 -5.74 5.18
CA THR A 38 12.47 -6.43 6.40
C THR A 38 12.04 -7.90 6.32
N PRO A 39 12.51 -8.80 7.21
CA PRO A 39 12.01 -10.18 7.23
C PRO A 39 10.49 -10.29 7.35
N ASN A 40 9.86 -9.35 8.06
CA ASN A 40 8.40 -9.29 8.19
C ASN A 40 7.73 -8.69 6.95
N CYS A 41 8.44 -7.93 6.11
CA CYS A 41 7.93 -7.32 4.89
C CYS A 41 8.71 -7.81 3.66
N PRO A 42 8.53 -9.08 3.26
CA PRO A 42 9.21 -9.64 2.10
C PRO A 42 8.66 -9.09 0.78
N ALA A 43 9.46 -9.18 -0.28
CA ALA A 43 8.99 -8.96 -1.64
C ALA A 43 7.77 -9.85 -1.93
N GLY A 44 6.80 -9.31 -2.67
CA GLY A 44 5.53 -9.97 -2.97
C GLY A 44 4.48 -9.88 -1.86
N ARG A 45 4.84 -9.45 -0.63
CA ARG A 45 3.84 -9.21 0.42
C ARG A 45 2.80 -8.19 -0.06
N ARG A 46 1.53 -8.52 0.18
CA ARG A 46 0.39 -7.72 -0.27
C ARG A 46 -0.24 -6.94 0.88
N PHE A 47 -0.71 -5.76 0.56
CA PHE A 47 -1.35 -4.84 1.49
C PHE A 47 -2.68 -4.39 0.90
N SER A 48 -3.76 -4.62 1.64
CA SER A 48 -5.09 -4.17 1.25
C SER A 48 -5.31 -2.74 1.70
N GLY A 49 -6.06 -2.01 0.89
CA GLY A 49 -6.46 -0.66 1.23
C GLY A 49 -7.83 -0.30 0.68
N ARG A 50 -8.36 0.77 1.22
CA ARG A 50 -9.60 1.42 0.78
C ARG A 50 -9.29 2.84 0.38
N PHE A 51 -10.08 3.34 -0.55
CA PHE A 51 -10.05 4.72 -0.92
C PHE A 51 -11.45 5.31 -0.90
N TRP A 52 -11.54 6.62 -0.73
CA TRP A 52 -12.78 7.38 -0.84
C TRP A 52 -12.47 8.64 -1.63
N ARG A 53 -13.42 9.05 -2.46
CA ARG A 53 -13.36 10.31 -3.17
C ARG A 53 -14.49 11.20 -2.67
N GLU A 54 -14.15 12.39 -2.20
CA GLU A 54 -15.10 13.41 -1.77
C GLU A 54 -14.75 14.70 -2.52
N GLY A 55 -15.56 15.05 -3.53
CA GLY A 55 -15.19 16.12 -4.47
C GLY A 55 -13.86 15.84 -5.18
N ASP A 56 -12.89 16.70 -4.95
CA ASP A 56 -11.52 16.59 -5.50
C ASP A 56 -10.55 15.90 -4.52
N ASP A 57 -10.99 15.61 -3.30
CA ASP A 57 -10.17 14.94 -2.29
C ASP A 57 -10.20 13.42 -2.48
N VAL A 58 -9.02 12.80 -2.36
CA VAL A 58 -8.86 11.35 -2.33
C VAL A 58 -8.21 10.94 -1.02
N THR A 59 -8.99 10.24 -0.19
CA THR A 59 -8.50 9.63 1.04
C THR A 59 -8.14 8.18 0.79
N THR A 60 -6.95 7.75 1.21
CA THR A 60 -6.52 6.34 1.14
C THR A 60 -6.16 5.80 2.51
N PHE A 61 -6.56 4.57 2.79
CA PHE A 61 -6.26 3.87 4.03
C PHE A 61 -5.73 2.47 3.74
N ILE A 62 -4.66 2.07 4.42
CA ILE A 62 -4.12 0.70 4.34
C ILE A 62 -4.50 -0.02 5.62
N PHE A 63 -5.07 -1.22 5.49
CA PHE A 63 -5.36 -2.13 6.59
C PHE A 63 -4.83 -3.50 6.20
N CYS A 64 -3.89 -4.00 6.99
CA CYS A 64 -3.40 -5.36 6.90
C CYS A 64 -4.00 -6.15 8.05
#